data_AF-A0A2N6E0S7-F1
#
_entry.id   AF-A0A2N6E0S7-F1
#
_cell.length_a   1.000
_cell.length_b   1.000
_cell.length_c   1.000
_cell.angle_alpha   90.00
_cell.angle_beta   90.00
_cell.angle_gamma   90.00
#
_symmetry.space_group_name_H-M   'P 1'
#
loop_
_entity.id
_entity.type
_entity.pdbx_description
1 polymer ?
#
loop_
_entity_poly.entity_id
_entity_poly.type
_entity_poly.pdbx_seq_one_letter_code
_entity_poly.pdbx_strand_id
1 'polypeptide(L)'
;MAGREQEQEDEEDDSESYEETTKDAIKIYLKDIQKTTLLTAEQERELARKIAKGDMAARDRMIESNLRLVVKIAKRYMNRGLPFLDLIEEGNLGLIKAVERFKLSKECRFSTYATWCIRQSLERALVNQSRTIRLPVPVSDDINKFIKVTRTLVNEFNREPQVKEVAEAMGVEAAYVRRLMVLLRKTYSIEHPMGENSDYSLIDTIEDTSSVNPEELSEWLNKYQIVLGLLATLNDNEQEIIALRYGLNDREPQTLDTIGRQFGVTRERIRQIESKSLEKLRTLITEQSDLMQDD
;
A
#
# COMPACT_ATOMS: atom_id res chain seq x y z
N MET A 1 30.66 17.01 -12.16
CA MET A 1 30.55 17.83 -10.93
C MET A 1 29.48 18.92 -11.08
N ALA A 2 29.39 19.65 -12.20
CA ALA A 2 28.39 20.73 -12.37
C ALA A 2 26.91 20.29 -12.54
N GLY A 3 26.60 19.00 -12.73
CA GLY A 3 25.22 18.53 -12.91
C GLY A 3 24.49 18.14 -11.62
N ARG A 4 25.22 17.82 -10.54
CA ARG A 4 24.64 17.35 -9.27
C ARG A 4 24.25 18.49 -8.33
N GLU A 5 24.90 19.66 -8.48
CA GLU A 5 24.57 20.89 -7.77
C GLU A 5 23.30 21.56 -8.36
N GLN A 6 23.07 21.45 -9.67
CA GLN A 6 21.87 21.99 -10.32
C GLN A 6 20.60 21.19 -9.97
N GLU A 7 20.67 19.85 -9.91
CA GLU A 7 19.52 19.02 -9.54
C GLU A 7 19.10 19.17 -8.06
N GLN A 8 20.05 19.45 -7.15
CA GLN A 8 19.74 19.74 -5.74
C GLN A 8 19.14 21.14 -5.53
N GLU A 9 19.63 22.15 -6.27
CA GLU A 9 19.01 23.49 -6.27
C GLU A 9 17.59 23.44 -6.86
N ASP A 10 17.35 22.66 -7.92
CA ASP A 10 16.03 22.54 -8.57
C ASP A 10 14.99 21.81 -7.68
N GLU A 11 15.37 20.78 -6.90
CA GLU A 11 14.45 20.06 -5.99
C GLU A 11 14.14 20.83 -4.70
N GLU A 12 15.12 21.54 -4.13
CA GLU A 12 14.90 22.43 -2.98
C GLU A 12 13.99 23.61 -3.36
N ASP A 13 14.22 24.22 -4.53
CA ASP A 13 13.40 25.33 -5.07
C ASP A 13 11.97 24.87 -5.41
N ASP A 14 11.79 23.66 -5.94
CA ASP A 14 10.45 23.09 -6.15
C ASP A 14 9.72 22.90 -4.81
N SER A 15 10.37 22.29 -3.81
CA SER A 15 9.75 22.03 -2.50
C SER A 15 9.37 23.31 -1.74
N GLU A 16 10.21 24.35 -1.81
CA GLU A 16 9.93 25.67 -1.25
C GLU A 16 8.81 26.38 -2.03
N SER A 17 8.76 26.26 -3.36
CA SER A 17 7.69 26.84 -4.18
C SER A 17 6.33 26.17 -3.92
N TYR A 18 6.30 24.84 -3.70
CA TYR A 18 5.08 24.11 -3.31
C TYR A 18 4.60 24.52 -1.91
N GLU A 19 5.51 24.69 -0.95
CA GLU A 19 5.16 25.19 0.38
C GLU A 19 4.65 26.64 0.35
N GLU A 20 5.23 27.51 -0.47
CA GLU A 20 4.80 28.91 -0.60
C GLU A 20 3.44 29.01 -1.30
N THR A 21 3.23 28.25 -2.38
CA THR A 21 1.96 28.16 -3.10
C THR A 21 0.83 27.62 -2.23
N THR A 22 1.09 26.59 -1.42
CA THR A 22 0.09 26.04 -0.48
C THR A 22 -0.23 27.00 0.67
N LYS A 23 0.77 27.71 1.20
CA LYS A 23 0.56 28.79 2.18
C LYS A 23 -0.33 29.90 1.58
N ASP A 24 -0.14 30.22 0.31
CA ASP A 24 -0.96 31.21 -0.39
C ASP A 24 -2.38 30.74 -0.69
N ALA A 25 -2.57 29.47 -1.08
CA ALA A 25 -3.89 28.87 -1.24
C ALA A 25 -4.70 28.93 0.08
N ILE A 26 -4.08 28.61 1.21
CA ILE A 26 -4.71 28.72 2.53
C ILE A 26 -5.10 30.17 2.83
N LYS A 27 -4.23 31.14 2.56
CA LYS A 27 -4.53 32.58 2.79
C LYS A 27 -5.72 33.04 1.95
N ILE A 28 -5.76 32.66 0.66
CA ILE A 28 -6.87 33.00 -0.26
C ILE A 28 -8.18 32.43 0.28
N TYR A 29 -8.21 31.14 0.60
CA TYR A 29 -9.40 30.48 1.15
C TYR A 29 -9.88 31.15 2.44
N LEU A 30 -8.98 31.43 3.38
CA LEU A 30 -9.31 32.08 4.65
C LEU A 30 -9.84 33.50 4.46
N LYS A 31 -9.38 34.22 3.43
CA LYS A 31 -9.86 35.56 3.09
C LYS A 31 -11.28 35.52 2.51
N ASP A 32 -11.60 34.51 1.71
CA ASP A 32 -12.91 34.38 1.10
C ASP A 32 -14.00 34.00 2.12
N ILE A 33 -13.72 33.04 3.01
CA ILE A 33 -14.69 32.66 4.05
C ILE A 33 -14.93 33.76 5.11
N GLN A 34 -14.03 34.76 5.19
CA GLN A 34 -14.19 35.90 6.08
C GLN A 34 -15.20 36.93 5.56
N LYS A 35 -15.41 36.99 4.24
CA LYS A 35 -16.37 37.92 3.62
C LYS A 35 -17.83 37.56 3.96
N THR A 36 -18.10 36.30 4.27
CA THR A 36 -19.45 35.81 4.54
C THR A 36 -19.92 36.20 5.95
N THR A 37 -21.12 36.77 6.02
CA THR A 37 -21.75 37.16 7.29
C THR A 37 -22.17 35.96 8.12
N LEU A 38 -21.95 36.03 9.43
CA LEU A 38 -22.46 35.05 10.39
C LEU A 38 -23.98 35.15 10.50
N LEU A 39 -24.64 34.01 10.62
CA LEU A 39 -26.09 33.93 10.75
C LEU A 39 -26.54 34.12 12.20
N THR A 40 -27.68 34.79 12.39
CA THR A 40 -28.39 34.81 13.66
C THR A 40 -29.19 33.52 13.86
N ALA A 41 -29.61 33.24 15.10
CA ALA A 41 -30.42 32.07 15.41
C ALA A 41 -31.77 32.06 14.65
N GLU A 42 -32.33 33.24 14.37
CA GLU A 42 -33.57 33.36 13.60
C GLU A 42 -33.34 33.07 12.11
N GLN A 43 -32.24 33.57 11.54
CA GLN A 43 -31.84 33.29 10.17
C GLN A 43 -31.51 31.81 9.94
N GLU A 44 -30.83 31.15 10.90
CA GLU A 44 -30.60 29.70 10.87
C GLU A 44 -31.93 28.94 10.75
N ARG A 45 -32.94 29.35 11.52
CA ARG A 45 -34.27 28.70 11.49
C ARG A 45 -35.01 28.94 10.19
N GLU A 46 -34.91 30.13 9.61
CA GLU A 46 -35.54 30.45 8.34
C GLU A 46 -34.90 29.67 7.19
N LEU A 47 -33.56 29.65 7.12
CA LEU A 47 -32.83 28.89 6.11
C LEU A 47 -33.13 27.40 6.22
N ALA A 48 -33.11 26.82 7.42
CA ALA A 48 -33.45 25.42 7.62
C ALA A 48 -34.89 25.08 7.19
N ARG A 49 -35.86 26.01 7.34
CA ARG A 49 -37.21 25.82 6.79
C ARG A 49 -37.24 25.84 5.27
N LYS A 50 -36.45 26.69 4.62
CA LYS A 50 -36.34 26.75 3.15
C LYS A 50 -35.64 25.51 2.59
N ILE A 51 -34.57 25.07 3.25
CA ILE A 51 -33.83 23.84 2.90
C ILE A 51 -34.75 22.61 2.99
N ALA A 52 -35.59 22.52 4.02
CA ALA A 52 -36.58 21.44 4.12
C ALA A 52 -37.61 21.42 2.98
N LYS A 53 -37.79 22.54 2.28
CA LYS A 53 -38.62 22.66 1.07
C LYS A 53 -37.83 22.45 -0.24
N GLY A 54 -36.54 22.14 -0.16
CA GLY A 54 -35.67 21.91 -1.33
C GLY A 54 -35.01 23.16 -1.90
N ASP A 55 -34.95 24.27 -1.16
CA ASP A 55 -34.27 25.50 -1.62
C ASP A 55 -32.74 25.34 -1.56
N MET A 56 -32.13 25.23 -2.74
CA MET A 56 -30.68 25.10 -2.91
C MET A 56 -29.92 26.37 -2.54
N ALA A 57 -30.47 27.55 -2.83
CA ALA A 57 -29.81 28.81 -2.47
C ALA A 57 -29.75 29.00 -0.95
N ALA A 58 -30.80 28.56 -0.24
CA ALA A 58 -30.78 28.55 1.22
C ALA A 58 -29.76 27.55 1.79
N ARG A 59 -29.59 26.39 1.15
CA ARG A 59 -28.59 25.38 1.51
C ARG A 59 -27.17 25.94 1.37
N ASP A 60 -26.85 26.52 0.23
CA ASP A 60 -25.50 27.01 -0.06
C ASP A 60 -25.15 28.18 0.86
N ARG A 61 -26.10 29.11 1.08
CA ARG A 61 -25.94 30.19 2.07
C ARG A 61 -25.71 29.66 3.48
N MET A 62 -26.39 28.60 3.88
CA MET A 62 -26.20 27.98 5.20
C MET A 62 -24.82 27.32 5.32
N ILE A 63 -24.28 26.74 4.25
CA ILE A 63 -22.93 26.17 4.21
C ILE A 63 -21.89 27.29 4.31
N GLU A 64 -21.95 28.27 3.42
CA GLU A 64 -20.97 29.37 3.32
C GLU A 64 -20.83 30.15 4.63
N SER A 65 -21.95 30.46 5.29
CA SER A 65 -21.97 31.16 6.58
C SER A 65 -21.32 30.37 7.72
N ASN A 66 -21.13 29.05 7.57
CA ASN A 66 -20.59 28.17 8.60
C ASN A 66 -19.20 27.59 8.27
N LEU A 67 -18.58 27.94 7.15
CA LEU A 67 -17.23 27.48 6.79
C LEU A 67 -16.17 27.82 7.87
N ARG A 68 -16.32 28.96 8.54
CA ARG A 68 -15.45 29.38 9.66
C ARG A 68 -15.47 28.40 10.83
N LEU A 69 -16.60 27.73 11.07
CA LEU A 69 -16.71 26.69 12.11
C LEU A 69 -15.86 25.47 11.75
N VAL A 70 -15.85 25.06 10.48
CA VAL A 70 -15.05 23.93 9.99
C VAL A 70 -13.57 24.18 10.25
N VAL A 71 -13.06 25.34 9.83
CA VAL A 71 -11.66 25.73 10.05
C VAL A 71 -11.30 25.70 11.54
N LYS A 72 -12.17 26.23 12.42
CA LYS A 72 -11.94 26.22 13.87
C LYS A 72 -11.84 24.79 14.44
N ILE A 73 -12.63 23.85 13.92
CA ILE A 73 -12.62 22.45 14.37
C ILE A 73 -11.39 21.74 13.80
N ALA A 74 -11.11 21.91 12.51
CA ALA A 74 -10.00 21.28 11.77
C ALA A 74 -8.62 21.64 12.35
N LYS A 75 -8.44 22.87 12.86
CA LYS A 75 -7.19 23.29 13.54
C LYS A 75 -6.73 22.35 14.65
N ARG A 76 -7.64 21.65 15.34
CA ARG A 76 -7.30 20.69 16.41
C ARG A 76 -6.73 19.36 15.89
N TYR A 77 -6.87 19.10 14.60
CA TYR A 77 -6.47 17.86 13.92
C TYR A 77 -5.23 18.07 13.03
N MET A 78 -4.64 19.27 13.02
CA MET A 78 -3.37 19.55 12.33
C MET A 78 -2.25 18.63 12.83
N ASN A 79 -1.26 18.39 11.95
CA ASN A 79 -0.06 17.60 12.24
C ASN A 79 -0.35 16.13 12.62
N ARG A 80 -1.47 15.57 12.15
CA ARG A 80 -1.83 14.16 12.37
C ARG A 80 -1.64 13.26 11.14
N GLY A 81 -0.99 13.77 10.09
CA GLY A 81 -0.70 13.03 8.86
C GLY A 81 -1.57 13.38 7.65
N LEU A 82 -2.42 14.41 7.75
CA LEU A 82 -3.11 15.00 6.60
C LEU A 82 -2.78 16.50 6.50
N PRO A 83 -2.59 17.03 5.28
CA PRO A 83 -2.48 18.47 5.03
C PRO A 83 -3.68 19.25 5.59
N PHE A 84 -3.45 20.52 5.92
CA PHE A 84 -4.49 21.33 6.55
C PHE A 84 -5.67 21.63 5.62
N LEU A 85 -5.41 21.83 4.32
CA LEU A 85 -6.45 22.01 3.30
C LEU A 85 -7.32 20.75 3.19
N ASP A 86 -6.72 19.58 3.14
CA ASP A 86 -7.46 18.31 3.07
C ASP A 86 -8.35 18.09 4.29
N LEU A 87 -7.86 18.45 5.49
CA LEU A 87 -8.68 18.44 6.70
C LEU A 87 -9.87 19.42 6.58
N ILE A 88 -9.66 20.61 6.02
CA ILE A 88 -10.75 21.58 5.81
C ILE A 88 -11.79 20.99 4.86
N GLU A 89 -11.37 20.42 3.73
CA GLU A 89 -12.28 19.86 2.73
C GLU A 89 -13.08 18.66 3.25
N GLU A 90 -12.44 17.74 3.97
CA GLU A 90 -13.14 16.64 4.64
C GLU A 90 -14.11 17.12 5.73
N GLY A 91 -13.76 18.22 6.40
CA GLY A 91 -14.63 18.94 7.31
C GLY A 91 -15.82 19.60 6.60
N ASN A 92 -15.61 20.19 5.43
CA ASN A 92 -16.65 20.80 4.59
C ASN A 92 -17.66 19.75 4.12
N LEU A 93 -17.20 18.55 3.71
CA LEU A 93 -18.07 17.41 3.42
C LEU A 93 -18.92 17.00 4.64
N GLY A 94 -18.35 17.07 5.84
CA GLY A 94 -19.07 16.85 7.10
C GLY A 94 -20.13 17.92 7.37
N LEU A 95 -19.82 19.18 7.09
CA LEU A 95 -20.75 20.31 7.21
C LEU A 95 -21.93 20.19 6.24
N ILE A 96 -21.66 19.84 4.98
CA ILE A 96 -22.71 19.64 3.96
C ILE A 96 -23.73 18.60 4.42
N LYS A 97 -23.23 17.44 4.89
CA LYS A 97 -24.08 16.38 5.47
C LYS A 97 -24.87 16.85 6.69
N ALA A 98 -24.30 17.76 7.48
CA ALA A 98 -24.99 18.35 8.61
C ALA A 98 -26.15 19.24 8.16
N VAL A 99 -25.95 20.09 7.14
CA VAL A 99 -27.00 20.96 6.59
C VAL A 99 -28.16 20.13 6.03
N GLU A 100 -27.87 19.07 5.29
CA GLU A 100 -28.88 18.20 4.67
C GLU A 100 -29.72 17.43 5.69
N ARG A 101 -29.14 17.08 6.85
CA ARG A 101 -29.81 16.27 7.88
C ARG A 101 -30.33 17.07 9.06
N PHE A 102 -30.08 18.38 9.09
CA PHE A 102 -30.52 19.23 10.19
C PHE A 102 -32.04 19.37 10.19
N LYS A 103 -32.66 19.13 11.36
CA LYS A 103 -34.10 19.26 11.55
C LYS A 103 -34.37 20.30 12.61
N LEU A 104 -35.27 21.24 12.30
CA LEU A 104 -35.69 22.32 13.21
C LEU A 104 -36.46 21.83 14.44
N SER A 105 -36.97 20.61 14.40
CA SER A 105 -37.64 19.97 15.53
C SER A 105 -36.69 19.68 16.69
N LYS A 106 -35.37 19.68 16.44
CA LYS A 106 -34.36 19.58 17.48
C LYS A 106 -34.12 20.99 18.00
N GLU A 107 -34.44 21.26 19.26
CA GLU A 107 -34.32 22.57 19.92
C GLU A 107 -32.85 22.97 20.20
N CYS A 108 -31.94 22.71 19.26
CA CYS A 108 -30.52 23.02 19.37
C CYS A 108 -30.04 23.94 18.25
N ARG A 109 -28.97 24.70 18.53
CA ARG A 109 -28.30 25.53 17.51
C ARG A 109 -27.70 24.64 16.43
N PHE A 110 -27.69 25.13 15.19
CA PHE A 110 -27.07 24.41 14.07
C PHE A 110 -25.60 24.10 14.33
N SER A 111 -24.86 25.05 14.91
CA SER A 111 -23.44 24.89 15.26
C SER A 111 -23.18 23.68 16.17
N THR A 112 -24.08 23.38 17.11
CA THR A 112 -23.99 22.20 17.99
C THR A 112 -24.07 20.90 17.20
N TYR A 113 -25.03 20.81 16.27
CA TYR A 113 -25.20 19.64 15.42
C TYR A 113 -24.06 19.49 14.41
N ALA A 114 -23.72 20.58 13.72
CA ALA A 114 -22.65 20.63 12.74
C ALA A 114 -21.30 20.21 13.33
N THR A 115 -21.01 20.62 14.57
CA THR A 115 -19.75 20.25 15.26
C THR A 115 -19.57 18.72 15.33
N TRP A 116 -20.64 17.96 15.58
CA TRP A 116 -20.56 16.50 15.64
C TRP A 116 -20.29 15.89 14.26
N CYS A 117 -21.01 16.33 13.23
CA CYS A 117 -20.84 15.85 11.85
C CYS A 117 -19.46 16.19 11.28
N ILE A 118 -18.96 17.41 11.52
CA ILE A 118 -17.63 17.85 11.10
C ILE A 118 -16.56 17.00 11.80
N ARG A 119 -16.67 16.81 13.12
CA ARG A 119 -15.73 15.97 13.88
C ARG A 119 -15.69 14.53 13.34
N GLN A 120 -16.86 13.94 13.11
CA GLN A 120 -16.96 12.56 12.61
C GLN A 120 -16.33 12.43 11.22
N SER A 121 -16.54 13.41 10.34
CA SER A 121 -15.95 13.42 9.00
C SER A 121 -14.42 13.50 9.08
N LEU A 122 -13.88 14.42 9.89
CA LEU A 122 -12.44 14.57 10.12
C LEU A 122 -11.80 13.30 10.70
N GLU A 123 -12.40 12.72 11.74
CA GLU A 123 -11.87 11.50 12.35
C GLU A 123 -11.89 10.32 11.37
N ARG A 124 -12.94 10.21 10.56
CA ARG A 124 -13.04 9.20 9.51
C ARG A 124 -12.01 9.44 8.40
N ALA A 125 -11.80 10.66 7.95
CA ALA A 125 -10.80 11.00 6.94
C ALA A 125 -9.40 10.64 7.43
N LEU A 126 -9.08 11.04 8.68
CA LEU A 126 -7.80 10.75 9.30
C LEU A 126 -7.53 9.24 9.36
N VAL A 127 -8.50 8.43 9.80
CA VAL A 127 -8.34 6.97 9.84
C VAL A 127 -8.13 6.37 8.45
N ASN A 128 -8.76 6.94 7.43
CA ASN A 128 -8.78 6.38 6.08
C ASN A 128 -7.60 6.81 5.19
N GLN A 129 -7.06 8.01 5.41
CA GLN A 129 -6.12 8.67 4.49
C GLN A 129 -4.77 9.03 5.15
N SER A 130 -4.66 9.06 6.49
CA SER A 130 -3.40 9.51 7.16
C SER A 130 -2.21 8.57 7.00
N ARG A 131 -2.42 7.34 6.49
CA ARG A 131 -1.37 6.33 6.34
C ARG A 131 -1.23 5.97 4.86
N THR A 132 0.02 5.86 4.41
CA THR A 132 0.38 5.39 3.07
C THR A 132 -0.24 4.03 2.77
N ILE A 133 -0.18 3.11 3.74
CA ILE A 133 -0.87 1.82 3.67
C ILE A 133 -2.17 1.93 4.45
N ARG A 134 -3.30 1.89 3.73
CA ARG A 134 -4.64 2.00 4.29
C ARG A 134 -4.93 0.86 5.27
N LEU A 135 -5.42 1.22 6.47
CA LEU A 135 -5.89 0.26 7.47
C LEU A 135 -7.41 0.33 7.63
N PRO A 136 -8.10 -0.81 7.85
CA PRO A 136 -9.52 -0.81 8.21
C PRO A 136 -9.80 -0.04 9.51
N VAL A 137 -11.01 0.50 9.64
CA VAL A 137 -11.42 1.30 10.83
C VAL A 137 -11.26 0.52 12.14
N PRO A 138 -11.72 -0.75 12.28
CA PRO A 138 -11.59 -1.48 13.54
C PRO A 138 -10.13 -1.66 13.98
N VAL A 139 -9.24 -1.89 13.01
CA VAL A 139 -7.80 -2.06 13.27
C VAL A 139 -7.17 -0.75 13.74
N SER A 140 -7.56 0.38 13.15
CA SER A 140 -7.11 1.71 13.59
C SER A 140 -7.62 2.07 14.99
N ASP A 141 -8.86 1.68 15.33
CA ASP A 141 -9.41 1.85 16.67
C ASP A 141 -8.65 1.01 17.70
N ASP A 142 -8.30 -0.24 17.35
CA ASP A 142 -7.48 -1.11 18.18
C ASP A 142 -6.07 -0.55 18.39
N ILE A 143 -5.46 0.05 17.36
CA ILE A 143 -4.17 0.75 17.49
C ILE A 143 -4.28 1.93 18.45
N ASN A 144 -5.33 2.76 18.33
CA ASN A 144 -5.56 3.89 19.22
C ASN A 144 -5.81 3.44 20.66
N LYS A 145 -6.53 2.33 20.85
CA LYS A 145 -6.74 1.71 22.16
C LYS A 145 -5.43 1.19 22.74
N PHE A 146 -4.62 0.49 21.94
CA PHE A 146 -3.29 0.03 22.31
C PHE A 146 -2.42 1.20 22.80
N ILE A 147 -2.30 2.28 22.01
CA ILE A 147 -1.49 3.46 22.40
C ILE A 147 -1.98 4.06 23.72
N LYS A 148 -3.30 4.15 23.95
CA LYS A 148 -3.86 4.67 25.20
C LYS A 148 -3.52 3.77 26.38
N VAL A 149 -3.77 2.46 26.27
CA VAL A 149 -3.50 1.47 27.32
C VAL A 149 -2.02 1.42 27.65
N THR A 150 -1.15 1.38 26.63
CA THR A 150 0.30 1.42 26.84
C THR A 150 0.74 2.67 27.60
N ARG A 151 0.21 3.86 27.26
CA ARG A 151 0.52 5.09 28.01
C ARG A 151 0.05 5.05 29.45
N THR A 152 -1.14 4.49 29.73
CA THR A 152 -1.63 4.31 31.10
C THR A 152 -0.72 3.37 31.89
N LEU A 153 -0.35 2.23 31.32
CA LEU A 153 0.53 1.25 31.97
C LEU A 153 1.95 1.78 32.20
N VAL A 154 2.49 2.59 31.26
CA VAL A 154 3.78 3.26 31.45
C VAL A 154 3.74 4.19 32.67
N ASN A 155 2.64 4.92 32.87
CA ASN A 155 2.48 5.81 34.01
C ASN A 155 2.32 5.03 35.33
N GLU A 156 1.63 3.90 35.32
CA GLU A 156 1.40 3.08 36.52
C GLU A 156 2.64 2.28 36.95
N PHE A 157 3.35 1.68 36.00
CA PHE A 157 4.53 0.84 36.29
C PHE A 157 5.85 1.60 36.25
N ASN A 158 5.85 2.84 35.76
CA ASN A 158 7.05 3.67 35.57
C ASN A 158 8.14 2.94 34.75
N ARG A 159 7.72 2.06 33.83
CA ARG A 159 8.55 1.30 32.88
C ARG A 159 7.73 0.94 31.64
N GLU A 160 8.40 0.50 30.58
CA GLU A 160 7.69 -0.06 29.41
C GLU A 160 6.95 -1.37 29.79
N PRO A 161 5.66 -1.49 29.42
CA PRO A 161 4.87 -2.67 29.73
C PRO A 161 5.24 -3.84 28.79
N GLN A 162 5.19 -5.05 29.33
CA GLN A 162 5.37 -6.28 28.56
C GLN A 162 4.15 -6.53 27.66
N VAL A 163 4.34 -7.24 26.54
CA VAL A 163 3.25 -7.56 25.60
C VAL A 163 2.09 -8.29 26.29
N LYS A 164 2.38 -9.16 27.27
CA LYS A 164 1.36 -9.87 28.05
C LYS A 164 0.52 -8.92 28.91
N GLU A 165 1.16 -7.95 29.57
CA GLU A 165 0.50 -6.96 30.44
C GLU A 165 -0.45 -6.08 29.62
N VAL A 166 -0.02 -5.66 28.42
CA VAL A 166 -0.87 -4.89 27.49
C VAL A 166 -2.03 -5.74 26.98
N ALA A 167 -1.79 -7.01 26.67
CA ALA A 167 -2.81 -7.93 26.18
C ALA A 167 -3.91 -8.17 27.23
N GLU A 168 -3.53 -8.37 28.49
CA GLU A 168 -4.45 -8.49 29.63
C GLU A 168 -5.27 -7.22 29.83
N ALA A 169 -4.63 -6.04 29.81
CA ALA A 169 -5.31 -4.76 29.96
C ALA A 169 -6.26 -4.44 28.78
N MET A 170 -5.94 -4.91 27.57
CA MET A 170 -6.79 -4.74 26.39
C MET A 170 -7.92 -5.78 26.28
N GLY A 171 -7.78 -6.92 26.97
CA GLY A 171 -8.70 -8.07 26.89
C GLY A 171 -8.55 -8.90 25.61
N VAL A 172 -7.33 -8.98 25.06
CA VAL A 172 -7.03 -9.66 23.79
C VAL A 172 -5.85 -10.63 23.94
N GLU A 173 -5.65 -11.50 22.96
CA GLU A 173 -4.51 -12.41 22.97
C GLU A 173 -3.18 -11.69 22.70
N ALA A 174 -2.10 -12.11 23.38
CA ALA A 174 -0.76 -11.55 23.17
C ALA A 174 -0.28 -11.65 21.70
N ALA A 175 -0.73 -12.66 20.95
CA ALA A 175 -0.47 -12.78 19.52
C ALA A 175 -1.08 -11.63 18.71
N TYR A 176 -2.27 -11.15 19.09
CA TYR A 176 -2.91 -10.01 18.43
C TYR A 176 -2.15 -8.70 18.71
N VAL A 177 -1.72 -8.49 19.96
CA VAL A 177 -0.89 -7.33 20.33
C VAL A 177 0.41 -7.30 19.52
N ARG A 178 1.08 -8.44 19.33
CA ARG A 178 2.27 -8.53 18.45
C ARG A 178 1.97 -8.11 17.02
N ARG A 179 0.82 -8.53 16.46
CA ARG A 179 0.39 -8.09 15.12
C ARG A 179 0.17 -6.57 15.07
N LEU A 180 -0.49 -6.00 16.08
CA LEU A 180 -0.70 -4.54 16.17
C LEU A 180 0.63 -3.77 16.23
N MET A 181 1.63 -4.27 16.95
CA MET A 181 2.96 -3.65 17.01
C MET A 181 3.66 -3.61 15.64
N VAL A 182 3.49 -4.65 14.81
CA VAL A 182 4.01 -4.65 13.43
C VAL A 182 3.32 -3.59 12.59
N LEU A 183 2.00 -3.47 12.69
CA LEU A 183 1.20 -2.47 11.96
C LEU A 183 1.46 -1.02 12.40
N LEU A 184 2.02 -0.82 13.60
CA LEU A 184 2.38 0.50 14.10
C LEU A 184 3.63 1.07 13.42
N ARG A 185 4.46 0.23 12.78
CA ARG A 185 5.68 0.66 12.09
C ARG A 185 5.35 1.69 11.01
N LYS A 186 6.11 2.78 10.98
CA LYS A 186 5.97 3.83 9.97
C LYS A 186 6.69 3.40 8.69
N THR A 187 6.13 3.77 7.55
CA THR A 187 6.80 3.70 6.26
C THR A 187 7.83 4.83 6.18
N TYR A 188 8.98 4.55 5.56
CA TYR A 188 10.01 5.53 5.27
C TYR A 188 10.14 5.70 3.75
N SER A 189 10.58 6.87 3.30
CA SER A 189 10.89 7.06 1.88
C SER A 189 12.13 6.25 1.51
N ILE A 190 12.10 5.65 0.33
CA ILE A 190 13.24 4.91 -0.25
C ILE A 190 14.29 5.91 -0.80
N GLU A 191 13.88 7.13 -1.10
CA GLU A 191 14.74 8.24 -1.51
C GLU A 191 15.27 9.03 -0.30
N HIS A 192 15.05 8.57 0.94
CA HIS A 192 15.59 9.26 2.09
C HIS A 192 17.12 9.26 1.99
N PRO A 193 17.77 10.44 1.96
CA PRO A 193 19.21 10.52 1.87
C PRO A 193 19.82 9.92 3.14
N MET A 194 20.90 9.18 2.95
CA MET A 194 21.64 8.53 4.01
C MET A 194 23.08 9.05 3.98
N GLY A 195 23.67 9.27 5.16
CA GLY A 195 25.03 9.81 5.31
C GLY A 195 25.09 11.34 5.45
N GLU A 196 26.26 11.86 5.85
CA GLU A 196 26.43 13.30 6.16
C GLU A 196 26.46 14.19 4.90
N ASN A 197 26.81 13.64 3.74
CA ASN A 197 26.93 14.39 2.48
C ASN A 197 25.72 14.20 1.53
N SER A 198 24.66 13.49 1.96
CA SER A 198 23.49 13.16 1.12
C SER A 198 23.83 12.48 -0.22
N ASP A 199 25.00 11.84 -0.33
CA ASP A 199 25.50 11.29 -1.59
C ASP A 199 24.83 9.98 -2.02
N TYR A 200 24.15 9.30 -1.09
CA TYR A 200 23.50 8.01 -1.30
C TYR A 200 22.13 7.96 -0.62
N SER A 201 21.18 7.26 -1.21
CA SER A 201 19.82 7.08 -0.70
C SER A 201 19.60 5.67 -0.14
N LEU A 202 18.49 5.46 0.57
CA LEU A 202 18.13 4.12 1.03
C LEU A 202 18.00 3.13 -0.14
N ILE A 203 17.55 3.58 -1.31
CA ILE A 203 17.42 2.74 -2.52
C ILE A 203 18.72 2.07 -2.92
N ASP A 204 19.85 2.77 -2.78
CA ASP A 204 21.17 2.30 -3.21
C ASP A 204 21.69 1.15 -2.33
N THR A 205 21.07 0.91 -1.18
CA THR A 205 21.44 -0.15 -0.23
C THR A 205 20.58 -1.40 -0.35
N ILE A 206 19.48 -1.35 -1.10
CA ILE A 206 18.53 -2.46 -1.20
C ILE A 206 18.92 -3.34 -2.37
N GLU A 207 19.20 -4.61 -2.10
CA GLU A 207 19.49 -5.62 -3.11
C GLU A 207 18.24 -5.92 -3.97
N ASP A 208 18.44 -5.98 -5.29
CA ASP A 208 17.41 -6.43 -6.23
C ASP A 208 17.40 -7.97 -6.34
N THR A 209 16.49 -8.58 -5.59
CA THR A 209 16.28 -10.04 -5.60
C THR A 209 15.60 -10.57 -6.88
N SER A 210 15.12 -9.69 -7.76
CA SER A 210 14.55 -10.09 -9.06
C SER A 210 15.58 -10.18 -10.17
N SER A 211 16.76 -9.58 -9.96
CA SER A 211 17.86 -9.65 -10.92
C SER A 211 18.41 -11.08 -11.00
N VAL A 212 18.53 -11.59 -12.22
CA VAL A 212 19.15 -12.91 -12.45
C VAL A 212 20.65 -12.75 -12.31
N ASN A 213 21.26 -13.52 -11.42
CA ASN A 213 22.70 -13.55 -11.29
C ASN A 213 23.33 -14.03 -12.63
N PRO A 214 24.25 -13.27 -13.25
CA PRO A 214 24.90 -13.67 -14.50
C PRO A 214 25.59 -15.04 -14.43
N GLU A 215 26.11 -15.42 -13.26
CA GLU A 215 26.72 -16.73 -13.03
C GLU A 215 25.68 -17.85 -13.12
N GLU A 216 24.55 -17.71 -12.43
CA GLU A 216 23.44 -18.67 -12.48
C GLU A 216 22.85 -18.78 -13.89
N LEU A 217 22.73 -17.67 -14.61
CA LEU A 217 22.27 -17.66 -16.00
C LEU A 217 23.25 -18.42 -16.90
N SER A 218 24.56 -18.19 -16.74
CA SER A 218 25.60 -18.88 -17.51
C SER A 218 25.59 -20.38 -17.23
N GLU A 219 25.49 -20.78 -15.95
CA GLU A 219 25.33 -22.18 -15.59
C GLU A 219 24.08 -22.80 -16.22
N TRP A 220 22.95 -22.08 -16.20
CA TRP A 220 21.70 -22.56 -16.76
C TRP A 220 21.80 -22.75 -18.28
N LEU A 221 22.41 -21.78 -18.99
CA LEU A 221 22.67 -21.89 -20.43
C LEU A 221 23.60 -23.06 -20.75
N ASN A 222 24.65 -23.27 -19.95
CA ASN A 222 25.57 -24.39 -20.13
C ASN A 222 24.84 -25.73 -19.92
N LYS A 223 24.07 -25.86 -18.82
CA LYS A 223 23.22 -27.04 -18.57
C LYS A 223 22.26 -27.30 -19.73
N TYR A 224 21.63 -26.25 -20.25
CA TYR A 224 20.73 -26.33 -21.41
C TYR A 224 21.45 -26.82 -22.67
N GLN A 225 22.65 -26.30 -22.97
CA GLN A 225 23.46 -26.75 -24.11
C GLN A 225 23.90 -28.21 -23.98
N ILE A 226 24.34 -28.63 -22.80
CA ILE A 226 24.71 -30.03 -22.52
C ILE A 226 23.49 -30.95 -22.75
N VAL A 227 22.32 -30.58 -22.22
CA VAL A 227 21.08 -31.34 -22.40
C VAL A 227 20.70 -31.43 -23.88
N LEU A 228 20.75 -30.33 -24.64
CA LEU A 228 20.49 -30.35 -26.09
C LEU A 228 21.48 -31.23 -26.84
N GLY A 229 22.77 -31.16 -26.51
CA GLY A 229 23.81 -32.00 -27.11
C GLY A 229 23.58 -33.49 -26.85
N LEU A 230 23.24 -33.85 -25.61
CA LEU A 230 22.90 -35.23 -25.25
C LEU A 230 21.64 -35.72 -25.97
N LEU A 231 20.59 -34.88 -26.05
CA LEU A 231 19.36 -35.24 -26.77
C LEU A 231 19.58 -35.46 -28.27
N ALA A 232 20.53 -34.75 -28.89
CA ALA A 232 20.88 -34.92 -30.29
C ALA A 232 21.59 -36.27 -30.59
N THR A 233 22.10 -36.97 -29.58
CA THR A 233 22.67 -38.33 -29.76
C THR A 233 21.62 -39.43 -29.79
N LEU A 234 20.39 -39.13 -29.36
CA LEU A 234 19.27 -40.06 -29.42
C LEU A 234 18.70 -40.13 -30.85
N ASN A 235 17.97 -41.20 -31.14
CA ASN A 235 17.23 -41.29 -32.39
C ASN A 235 16.10 -40.25 -32.42
N ASP A 236 15.73 -39.76 -33.61
CA ASP A 236 14.67 -38.74 -33.80
C ASP A 236 13.37 -39.05 -33.02
N ASN A 237 12.93 -40.32 -33.05
CA ASN A 237 11.74 -40.76 -32.33
C ASN A 237 11.92 -40.74 -30.80
N GLU A 238 13.11 -41.05 -30.31
CA GLU A 238 13.44 -41.04 -28.87
C GLU A 238 13.53 -39.59 -28.36
N GLN A 239 14.17 -38.72 -29.13
CA GLN A 239 14.30 -37.29 -28.85
C GLN A 239 12.92 -36.60 -28.79
N GLU A 240 12.04 -36.86 -29.76
CA GLU A 240 10.72 -36.20 -29.80
C GLU A 240 9.79 -36.71 -28.69
N ILE A 241 9.87 -38.00 -28.31
CA ILE A 241 9.13 -38.54 -27.16
C ILE A 241 9.57 -37.86 -25.85
N ILE A 242 10.88 -37.67 -25.63
CA ILE A 242 11.40 -36.98 -24.44
C ILE A 242 11.01 -35.50 -24.46
N ALA A 243 11.11 -34.83 -25.61
CA ALA A 243 10.75 -33.43 -25.74
C ALA A 243 9.26 -33.19 -25.42
N LEU A 244 8.36 -34.02 -25.94
CA LEU A 244 6.93 -33.94 -25.64
C LEU A 244 6.60 -34.31 -24.18
N ARG A 245 7.36 -35.24 -23.59
CA ARG A 245 7.14 -35.69 -22.22
C ARG A 245 7.48 -34.62 -21.19
N TYR A 246 8.64 -33.96 -21.35
CA TYR A 246 9.14 -32.96 -20.42
C TYR A 246 8.82 -31.51 -20.83
N GLY A 247 8.21 -31.30 -22.00
CA GLY A 247 7.85 -29.97 -22.46
C GLY A 247 9.05 -29.15 -22.94
N LEU A 248 10.01 -29.81 -23.61
CA LEU A 248 11.15 -29.11 -24.21
C LEU A 248 10.72 -28.40 -25.50
N ASN A 249 11.44 -27.34 -25.88
CA ASN A 249 11.16 -26.47 -27.05
C ASN A 249 9.81 -25.71 -26.93
N ASP A 250 9.56 -25.10 -25.78
CA ASP A 250 8.36 -24.29 -25.52
C ASP A 250 7.02 -25.04 -25.70
N ARG A 251 7.03 -26.35 -25.42
CA ARG A 251 5.83 -27.20 -25.45
C ARG A 251 5.36 -27.50 -24.02
N GLU A 252 4.06 -27.72 -23.84
CA GLU A 252 3.57 -28.23 -22.56
C GLU A 252 3.94 -29.72 -22.37
N PRO A 253 4.28 -30.15 -21.14
CA PRO A 253 4.56 -31.54 -20.85
C PRO A 253 3.32 -32.41 -21.05
N GLN A 254 3.46 -33.48 -21.83
CA GLN A 254 2.36 -34.38 -22.19
C GLN A 254 2.37 -35.71 -21.41
N THR A 255 1.20 -36.32 -21.32
CA THR A 255 1.05 -37.66 -20.71
C THR A 255 1.52 -38.76 -21.66
N LEU A 256 1.92 -39.92 -21.11
CA LEU A 256 2.31 -41.09 -21.90
C LEU A 256 1.18 -41.59 -22.81
N ASP A 257 -0.09 -41.39 -22.42
CA ASP A 257 -1.24 -41.80 -23.23
C ASP A 257 -1.45 -40.87 -24.44
N THR A 258 -1.32 -39.56 -24.24
CA THR A 258 -1.41 -38.56 -25.33
C THR A 258 -0.28 -38.74 -26.34
N ILE A 259 0.95 -38.97 -25.86
CA ILE A 259 2.11 -39.25 -26.73
C ILE A 259 1.89 -40.58 -27.48
N GLY A 260 1.40 -41.62 -26.79
CA GLY A 260 1.11 -42.92 -27.42
C GLY A 260 0.11 -42.84 -28.57
N ARG A 261 -0.95 -42.04 -28.41
CA ARG A 261 -1.94 -41.78 -29.47
C ARG A 261 -1.32 -41.07 -30.68
N GLN A 262 -0.41 -40.11 -30.46
CA GLN A 262 0.25 -39.37 -31.53
C GLN A 262 1.22 -40.25 -32.35
N PHE A 263 1.93 -41.17 -31.69
CA PHE A 263 2.88 -42.09 -32.32
C PHE A 263 2.25 -43.43 -32.75
N GLY A 264 0.95 -43.64 -32.54
CA GLY A 264 0.25 -44.88 -32.91
C GLY A 264 0.69 -46.12 -32.11
N VAL A 265 1.17 -45.92 -30.88
CA VAL A 265 1.71 -46.99 -30.01
C VAL A 265 1.04 -46.99 -28.64
N THR A 266 1.15 -48.12 -27.92
CA THR A 266 0.57 -48.24 -26.59
C THR A 266 1.30 -47.36 -25.57
N ARG A 267 0.59 -46.92 -24.52
CA ARG A 267 1.17 -46.21 -23.38
C ARG A 267 2.42 -46.90 -22.81
N GLU A 268 2.36 -48.22 -22.67
CA GLU A 268 3.47 -49.01 -22.12
C GLU A 268 4.68 -49.00 -23.05
N ARG A 269 4.47 -48.93 -24.36
CA ARG A 269 5.56 -48.81 -25.33
C ARG A 269 6.29 -47.48 -25.22
N ILE A 270 5.57 -46.37 -25.05
CA ILE A 270 6.19 -45.05 -24.79
C ILE A 270 6.99 -45.07 -23.48
N ARG A 271 6.45 -45.68 -22.42
CA ARG A 271 7.16 -45.84 -21.13
C ARG A 271 8.48 -46.62 -21.27
N GLN A 272 8.48 -47.68 -22.08
CA GLN A 272 9.69 -48.46 -22.37
C GLN A 272 10.73 -47.63 -23.14
N ILE A 273 10.29 -46.84 -24.13
CA ILE A 273 11.17 -45.98 -24.91
C ILE A 273 11.76 -44.88 -24.01
N GLU A 274 10.93 -44.21 -23.20
CA GLU A 274 11.36 -43.22 -22.20
C GLU A 274 12.42 -43.81 -21.26
N SER A 275 12.16 -44.97 -20.67
CA SER A 275 13.09 -45.63 -19.74
C SER A 275 14.42 -45.97 -20.41
N LYS A 276 14.37 -46.51 -21.64
CA LYS A 276 15.57 -46.90 -22.40
C LYS A 276 16.38 -45.67 -22.84
N SER A 277 15.72 -44.59 -23.24
CA SER A 277 16.40 -43.36 -23.65
C SER A 277 17.02 -42.63 -22.46
N LEU A 278 16.36 -42.60 -21.30
CA LEU A 278 16.95 -42.09 -20.06
C LEU A 278 18.16 -42.92 -19.61
N GLU A 279 18.10 -44.24 -19.77
CA GLU A 279 19.23 -45.13 -19.47
C GLU A 279 20.43 -44.86 -20.38
N LYS A 280 20.20 -44.69 -21.70
CA LYS A 280 21.24 -44.28 -22.65
C LYS A 280 21.85 -42.91 -22.31
N LEU A 281 21.01 -41.92 -21.97
CA LEU A 281 21.50 -40.60 -21.56
C LEU A 281 22.36 -40.70 -20.30
N ARG A 282 21.98 -41.58 -19.35
CA ARG A 282 22.74 -41.81 -18.12
C ARG A 282 24.10 -42.48 -18.37
N THR A 283 24.18 -43.45 -19.29
CA THR A 283 25.47 -44.06 -19.65
C THR A 283 26.39 -43.04 -20.30
N LEU A 284 25.87 -42.21 -21.21
CA LEU A 284 26.63 -41.15 -21.88
C LEU A 284 27.18 -40.10 -20.91
N ILE A 285 26.40 -39.69 -19.91
CA ILE A 285 26.86 -38.76 -18.86
C ILE A 285 27.97 -39.41 -18.01
N THR A 286 27.85 -40.70 -17.71
CA THR A 286 28.86 -41.41 -16.89
C THR A 286 30.17 -41.55 -17.65
N GLU A 287 30.12 -41.92 -18.93
CA GLU A 287 31.29 -42.00 -19.81
C GLU A 287 31.97 -40.63 -20.02
N GLN A 288 31.19 -39.53 -20.17
CA GLN A 288 31.75 -38.18 -20.21
C GLN A 288 32.35 -37.72 -18.87
N SER A 289 31.76 -38.12 -17.75
CA SER A 289 32.29 -37.79 -16.42
C SER A 289 33.62 -38.49 -16.14
N ASP A 290 33.78 -39.73 -16.59
CA ASP A 290 35.05 -40.48 -16.43
C ASP A 290 36.16 -39.89 -17.31
N LEU A 291 35.83 -39.42 -18.53
CA LEU A 291 36.77 -38.73 -19.44
C LEU A 291 37.23 -37.35 -18.95
N MET A 292 36.49 -36.68 -18.05
CA MET A 292 36.87 -35.38 -17.48
C MET A 292 37.60 -35.47 -16.14
N GLN A 293 37.73 -36.67 -15.55
CA GLN A 293 38.49 -36.90 -14.31
C GLN A 293 39.93 -37.37 -14.56
N ASP A 294 40.26 -37.76 -15.79
CA ASP A 294 41.59 -38.26 -16.18
C ASP A 294 42.52 -37.18 -16.80
N ASP A 295 42.06 -35.92 -16.92
CA ASP A 295 42.84 -34.73 -17.31
C ASP A 295 42.98 -33.73 -16.13
#